data_AF-A0A955TFA6-F1
#
_entry.id   AF-A0A955TFA6-F1
#
_cell.length_a   1.000
_cell.length_b   1.000
_cell.length_c   1.000
_cell.angle_alpha   90.00
_cell.angle_beta   90.00
_cell.angle_gamma   90.00
#
_symmetry.space_group_name_H-M   'P 1'
#
loop_
_entity.id
_entity.type
_entity.pdbx_description
1 polymer ?
#
loop_
_entity_poly.entity_id
_entity_poly.type
_entity_poly.pdbx_seq_one_letter_code
_entity_poly.pdbx_strand_id
1 'polypeptide(L)'
;MANFETVLSAHFPKAIPQGDFVQRSYNLLQTAGFRAENTIAFVSVCRDELTLPLVEEVKKTWGEAFIFSSLGGMLFLGKTGFLAAQHHAPNEDGRERYVYFALPHIGVDAQGEIGRHDRPGRFQPSHA
;
A
#
# COMPACT_ATOMS: atom_id res chain seq x y z
N MET A 1 -7.04 17.54 24.68
CA MET A 1 -6.68 17.50 23.25
C MET A 1 -6.70 16.03 22.83
N ALA A 2 -7.25 15.70 21.67
CA ALA A 2 -7.17 14.33 21.17
C ALA A 2 -5.71 14.02 20.82
N ASN A 3 -5.25 12.81 21.08
CA ASN A 3 -3.94 12.32 20.64
C ASN A 3 -4.11 11.41 19.42
N PHE A 4 -2.99 10.97 18.84
CA PHE A 4 -2.97 10.05 17.70
C PHE A 4 -3.94 8.86 17.87
N GLU A 5 -3.89 8.16 19.00
CA GLU A 5 -4.69 6.95 19.23
C GLU A 5 -6.19 7.23 19.25
N THR A 6 -6.59 8.34 19.85
CA THR A 6 -7.99 8.77 19.93
C THR A 6 -8.52 9.11 18.53
N VAL A 7 -7.74 9.86 17.75
CA VAL A 7 -8.12 10.28 16.39
C VAL A 7 -8.14 9.11 15.43
N LEU A 8 -7.14 8.23 15.50
CA LEU A 8 -7.08 6.99 14.71
C LEU A 8 -8.31 6.13 14.97
N SER A 9 -8.64 5.89 16.25
CA SER A 9 -9.79 5.05 16.62
C SER A 9 -11.12 5.68 16.22
N ALA A 10 -11.24 7.00 16.30
CA ALA A 10 -12.47 7.71 15.95
C ALA A 10 -12.73 7.73 14.44
N HIS A 11 -11.71 8.00 13.62
CA HIS A 11 -11.85 8.17 12.17
C HIS A 11 -11.59 6.88 11.38
N PHE A 12 -10.75 5.99 11.91
CA PHE A 12 -10.32 4.75 11.26
C PHE A 12 -10.41 3.56 12.23
N PRO A 13 -11.60 3.22 12.76
CA PRO A 13 -11.77 2.18 13.80
C PRO A 13 -11.35 0.77 13.36
N LYS A 14 -11.13 0.54 12.07
CA LYS A 14 -10.64 -0.72 11.49
C LYS A 14 -9.18 -0.64 11.02
N ALA A 15 -8.47 0.44 11.37
CA ALA A 15 -7.07 0.57 11.07
C ALA A 15 -6.29 -0.58 11.70
N ILE A 16 -5.37 -1.14 10.92
CA ILE A 16 -4.45 -2.18 11.35
C ILE A 16 -3.04 -1.82 10.86
N PRO A 17 -1.99 -2.34 11.51
CA PRO A 17 -0.63 -2.15 11.02
C PRO A 17 -0.49 -2.65 9.58
N GLN A 18 0.35 -1.98 8.78
CA GLN A 18 0.56 -2.32 7.38
C GLN A 18 1.05 -3.76 7.17
N GLY A 19 1.95 -4.26 8.02
CA GLY A 19 2.46 -5.63 7.95
C GLY A 19 1.35 -6.65 8.22
N ASP A 20 0.52 -6.38 9.23
CA ASP A 20 -0.69 -7.16 9.52
C ASP A 20 -1.65 -7.17 8.34
N PHE A 21 -1.89 -6.03 7.70
CA PHE A 21 -2.76 -5.93 6.53
C PHE A 21 -2.24 -6.78 5.35
N VAL A 22 -0.97 -6.63 5.00
CA VAL A 22 -0.37 -7.38 3.89
C VAL A 22 -0.35 -8.88 4.20
N GLN A 23 0.05 -9.29 5.40
CA GLN A 23 0.09 -10.71 5.77
C GLN A 23 -1.31 -11.34 5.84
N ARG A 24 -2.30 -10.63 6.40
CA ARG A 24 -3.69 -11.13 6.47
C ARG A 24 -4.29 -11.27 5.06
N SER A 25 -4.03 -10.32 4.16
CA SER A 25 -4.50 -10.40 2.78
C SER A 25 -3.84 -11.56 2.03
N TYR A 26 -2.53 -11.78 2.22
CA TYR A 26 -1.82 -12.94 1.70
C TYR A 26 -2.44 -14.26 2.17
N ASN A 27 -2.59 -14.44 3.48
CA ASN A 27 -3.15 -15.67 4.06
C ASN A 27 -4.57 -15.95 3.55
N LEU A 28 -5.39 -14.91 3.39
CA LEU A 28 -6.73 -15.05 2.84
C LEU A 28 -6.70 -15.48 1.37
N LEU A 29 -5.80 -14.91 0.57
CA LEU A 29 -5.72 -15.22 -0.87
C LEU A 29 -5.10 -16.58 -1.15
N GLN A 30 -4.31 -17.14 -0.23
CA GLN A 30 -3.83 -18.52 -0.33
C GLN A 30 -4.98 -19.53 -0.43
N THR A 31 -6.12 -19.30 0.23
CA THR A 31 -7.28 -20.19 0.12
C THR A 31 -7.93 -20.15 -1.27
N ALA A 32 -7.61 -19.14 -2.08
CA ALA A 32 -8.01 -19.01 -3.48
C ALA A 32 -6.90 -19.42 -4.47
N GLY A 33 -5.80 -20.01 -3.98
CA GLY A 33 -4.70 -20.52 -4.82
C GLY A 33 -3.67 -19.48 -5.24
N PHE A 34 -3.65 -18.30 -4.61
CA PHE A 34 -2.60 -17.30 -4.80
C PHE A 34 -1.39 -17.65 -3.93
N ARG A 35 -0.19 -17.56 -4.52
CA ARG A 35 1.09 -17.71 -3.83
C ARG A 35 2.08 -16.70 -4.41
N ALA A 36 3.13 -16.38 -3.69
CA ALA A 36 4.13 -15.41 -4.15
C ALA A 36 4.77 -15.83 -5.49
N GLU A 37 4.89 -17.13 -5.76
CA GLU A 37 5.56 -17.65 -6.95
C GLU A 37 4.69 -17.59 -8.22
N ASN A 38 3.37 -17.54 -8.07
CA ASN A 38 2.43 -17.59 -9.19
C ASN A 38 1.61 -16.30 -9.38
N THR A 39 1.91 -15.26 -8.59
CA THR A 39 1.17 -14.01 -8.55
C THR A 39 2.14 -12.85 -8.64
N ILE A 40 1.82 -11.84 -9.46
CA ILE A 40 2.51 -10.56 -9.40
C ILE A 40 1.73 -9.57 -8.55
N ALA A 41 2.44 -8.89 -7.64
CA ALA A 41 1.88 -7.78 -6.89
C ALA A 41 2.02 -6.46 -7.67
N PHE A 42 0.97 -5.66 -7.62
CA PHE A 42 0.87 -4.34 -8.20
C PHE A 42 0.70 -3.33 -7.06
N VAL A 43 1.52 -2.29 -7.03
CA VAL A 43 1.47 -1.28 -5.96
C VAL A 43 1.32 0.12 -6.55
N SER A 44 0.30 0.83 -6.08
CA SER A 44 0.10 2.26 -6.35
C SER A 44 -0.26 2.98 -5.05
N VAL A 45 0.73 3.72 -4.55
CA VAL A 45 0.60 4.60 -3.39
C VAL A 45 1.06 5.99 -3.78
N CYS A 46 0.98 6.96 -2.87
CA CYS A 46 1.58 8.26 -3.14
C CYS A 46 3.10 8.14 -3.34
N ARG A 47 3.73 9.14 -3.96
CA ARG A 47 5.20 9.21 -4.03
C ARG A 47 5.86 9.72 -2.76
N ASP A 48 5.05 10.05 -1.76
CA ASP A 48 5.51 10.44 -0.43
C ASP A 48 6.32 9.29 0.21
N GLU A 49 7.48 9.59 0.78
CA GLU A 49 8.37 8.60 1.35
C GLU A 49 7.73 7.84 2.53
N LEU A 50 6.72 8.45 3.17
CA LEU A 50 5.95 7.83 4.26
C LEU A 50 5.19 6.58 3.82
N THR A 51 4.97 6.40 2.52
CA THR A 51 4.26 5.24 1.97
C THR A 51 5.17 4.07 1.58
N LEU A 52 6.48 4.29 1.49
CA LEU A 52 7.46 3.27 1.11
C LEU A 52 7.44 2.03 2.01
N PRO A 53 7.24 2.15 3.34
CA PRO A 53 7.17 0.97 4.21
C PRO A 53 6.07 -0.02 3.80
N LEU A 54 4.92 0.44 3.28
CA LEU A 54 3.88 -0.46 2.77
C LEU A 54 4.34 -1.18 1.50
N VAL A 55 5.05 -0.48 0.60
CA VAL A 55 5.63 -1.08 -0.61
C VAL A 55 6.62 -2.18 -0.23
N GLU A 56 7.46 -1.94 0.77
CA GLU A 56 8.43 -2.91 1.29
C GLU A 56 7.75 -4.15 1.87
N GLU A 57 6.68 -4.00 2.66
CA GLU A 57 5.92 -5.14 3.19
C GLU A 57 5.25 -5.96 2.09
N VAL A 58 4.71 -5.30 1.05
CA VAL A 58 4.19 -5.99 -0.14
C VAL A 58 5.30 -6.79 -0.81
N LYS A 59 6.47 -6.18 -1.05
CA LYS A 59 7.60 -6.86 -1.69
C LYS A 59 8.10 -8.05 -0.89
N LYS A 60 8.19 -7.90 0.43
CA LYS A 60 8.61 -8.96 1.35
C LYS A 60 7.65 -10.15 1.31
N THR A 61 6.36 -9.91 1.12
CA THR A 61 5.33 -10.95 1.18
C THR A 61 5.06 -11.61 -0.19
N TRP A 62 5.02 -10.80 -1.25
CA TRP A 62 4.61 -11.23 -2.59
C TRP A 62 5.77 -11.33 -3.59
N GLY A 63 6.99 -11.00 -3.20
CA GLY A 63 8.14 -10.89 -4.10
C GLY A 63 8.20 -9.53 -4.81
N GLU A 64 9.03 -9.40 -5.84
CA GLU A 64 9.15 -8.14 -6.59
C GLU A 64 7.80 -7.71 -7.18
N ALA A 65 7.46 -6.44 -6.96
CA ALA A 65 6.17 -5.87 -7.32
C ALA A 65 6.31 -4.87 -8.47
N PHE A 66 5.29 -4.78 -9.33
CA PHE A 66 5.20 -3.71 -10.31
C PHE A 66 4.66 -2.44 -9.62
N ILE A 67 5.53 -1.46 -9.41
CA ILE A 67 5.23 -0.21 -8.71
C ILE A 67 4.92 0.89 -9.72
N PHE A 68 3.73 1.48 -9.61
CA PHE A 68 3.25 2.57 -10.47
C PHE A 68 2.65 3.71 -9.64
N SER A 69 3.30 3.98 -8.50
CA SER A 69 2.96 5.08 -7.59
C SER A 69 3.01 6.45 -8.26
N SER A 70 2.07 7.31 -7.88
CA SER A 70 1.94 8.68 -8.39
C SER A 70 1.60 9.64 -7.27
N LEU A 71 1.53 10.94 -7.55
CA LEU A 71 0.99 11.89 -6.57
C LEU A 71 -0.41 11.45 -6.12
N GLY A 72 -0.64 11.39 -4.81
CA GLY A 72 -1.90 10.99 -4.19
C GLY A 72 -2.30 9.51 -4.34
N GLY A 73 -1.45 8.65 -4.91
CA GLY A 73 -1.81 7.26 -5.21
C GLY A 73 -2.74 7.09 -6.40
N MET A 74 -2.74 8.06 -7.32
CA MET A 74 -3.55 8.01 -8.54
C MET A 74 -3.04 6.95 -9.54
N LEU A 75 -3.97 6.37 -10.30
CA LEU A 75 -3.66 5.29 -11.24
C LEU A 75 -3.30 5.83 -12.64
N PHE A 76 -2.26 6.66 -12.73
CA PHE A 76 -1.86 7.34 -13.98
C PHE A 76 -1.20 6.46 -15.04
N LEU A 77 -0.89 5.20 -14.70
CA LEU A 77 -0.42 4.17 -15.63
C LEU A 77 -1.36 4.02 -16.85
N GLY A 78 -2.66 4.24 -16.65
CA GLY A 78 -3.68 4.16 -17.68
C GLY A 78 -3.86 2.73 -18.24
N LYS A 79 -4.82 2.55 -19.14
CA LYS A 79 -5.14 1.22 -19.70
C LYS A 79 -3.93 0.54 -20.32
N THR A 80 -3.14 1.30 -21.09
CA THR A 80 -1.94 0.78 -21.76
C THR A 80 -0.93 0.23 -20.77
N GLY A 81 -0.62 0.98 -19.71
CA GLY A 81 0.36 0.50 -18.75
C GLY A 81 -0.18 -0.63 -17.88
N PHE A 82 -1.48 -0.69 -17.56
CA PHE A 82 -2.06 -1.84 -16.87
C PHE A 82 -1.91 -3.12 -17.68
N LEU A 83 -2.21 -3.07 -18.98
CA LEU A 83 -2.03 -4.21 -19.88
C LEU A 83 -0.55 -4.63 -19.96
N ALA A 84 0.36 -3.66 -20.13
CA ALA A 84 1.79 -3.93 -20.16
C ALA A 84 2.27 -4.60 -18.86
N ALA A 85 1.80 -4.12 -17.71
CA ALA A 85 2.19 -4.62 -16.40
C ALA A 85 1.63 -6.02 -16.12
N GLN A 86 0.40 -6.31 -16.55
CA GLN A 86 -0.24 -7.63 -16.41
C GLN A 86 0.50 -8.73 -17.17
N HIS A 87 1.11 -8.41 -18.32
CA HIS A 87 1.94 -9.37 -19.07
C HIS A 87 3.16 -9.89 -18.31
N HIS A 88 3.51 -9.31 -17.17
CA HIS A 88 4.61 -9.77 -16.33
C HIS A 88 4.20 -10.85 -15.32
N ALA A 89 2.91 -11.17 -15.21
CA ALA A 89 2.45 -12.18 -14.28
C ALA A 89 2.90 -13.59 -14.71
N PRO A 90 3.28 -14.45 -13.76
CA PRO A 90 3.45 -15.88 -14.04
C PRO A 90 2.15 -16.46 -14.60
N ASN A 91 2.28 -17.31 -15.62
CA ASN A 91 1.17 -18.13 -16.09
C ASN A 91 1.32 -19.55 -15.52
N GLU A 92 0.43 -19.90 -14.60
CA GLU A 92 0.38 -21.22 -13.98
C GLU A 92 -1.02 -21.80 -14.17
N ASP A 93 -1.08 -23.02 -14.72
CA ASP A 93 -2.32 -23.72 -15.08
C ASP A 93 -3.21 -22.94 -16.07
N GLY A 94 -2.59 -22.20 -16.99
CA GLY A 94 -3.29 -21.36 -17.96
C GLY A 94 -3.91 -20.11 -17.32
N ARG A 95 -3.52 -19.75 -16.09
CA ARG A 95 -4.04 -18.60 -15.35
C ARG A 95 -2.93 -17.66 -14.91
N GLU A 96 -3.17 -16.39 -15.12
CA GLU A 96 -2.40 -15.30 -14.53
C GLU A 96 -3.11 -14.82 -13.26
N ARG A 97 -2.34 -14.45 -12.24
CA ARG A 97 -2.85 -13.98 -10.95
C ARG A 97 -2.23 -12.64 -10.61
N TYR A 98 -3.07 -11.73 -10.18
CA TYR A 98 -2.70 -10.35 -9.87
C TYR A 98 -3.23 -9.98 -8.51
N VAL A 99 -2.42 -9.28 -7.72
CA VAL A 99 -2.85 -8.64 -6.48
C VAL A 99 -2.56 -7.15 -6.57
N TYR A 100 -3.57 -6.32 -6.31
CA TYR A 100 -3.45 -4.86 -6.38
C TYR A 100 -3.53 -4.24 -4.99
N PHE A 101 -2.48 -3.52 -4.62
CA PHE A 101 -2.42 -2.63 -3.46
C PHE A 101 -2.45 -1.19 -3.96
N ALA A 102 -3.66 -0.61 -4.05
CA ALA A 102 -3.90 0.74 -4.52
C ALA A 102 -4.57 1.58 -3.43
N LEU A 103 -3.81 2.46 -2.78
CA LEU A 103 -4.23 3.10 -1.52
C LEU A 103 -3.82 4.60 -1.50
N PRO A 104 -4.72 5.52 -1.14
CA PRO A 104 -4.31 6.85 -0.70
C PRO A 104 -3.63 6.77 0.67
N HIS A 105 -3.03 7.87 1.13
CA HIS A 105 -2.59 8.01 2.51
C HIS A 105 -3.08 9.32 3.11
N ILE A 106 -2.99 9.39 4.44
CA ILE A 106 -3.20 10.60 5.23
C ILE A 106 -2.32 10.53 6.48
N GLY A 107 -1.72 11.66 6.86
CA GLY A 107 -0.98 11.78 8.11
C GLY A 107 -1.89 12.06 9.30
N VAL A 108 -1.51 11.57 10.48
CA VAL A 108 -2.04 12.03 11.77
C VAL A 108 -0.84 12.26 12.66
N ASP A 109 -0.62 13.49 13.11
CA ASP A 109 0.52 13.81 13.97
C ASP A 109 0.27 13.42 15.44
N ALA A 110 1.30 13.60 16.28
CA ALA A 110 1.23 13.22 17.70
C ALA A 110 0.18 14.02 18.49
N GLN A 111 -0.23 15.20 17.98
CA GLN A 111 -1.28 16.04 18.55
C GLN A 111 -2.66 15.72 17.97
N GLY A 112 -2.76 14.68 17.14
CA GLY A 112 -4.01 14.25 16.53
C GLY A 112 -4.48 15.14 15.37
N GLU A 113 -3.64 16.03 14.83
CA GLU A 113 -4.02 16.80 13.65
C GLU A 113 -3.98 15.91 12.40
N ILE A 114 -5.12 15.80 11.73
CA ILE A 114 -5.28 15.04 10.48
C ILE A 114 -4.70 15.85 9.31
N GLY A 115 -4.03 15.15 8.39
CA GLY A 115 -3.39 15.76 7.22
C GLY A 115 -1.99 16.29 7.49
N ARG A 116 -1.38 15.87 8.61
CA ARG A 116 -0.07 16.34 9.08
C ARG A 116 0.79 15.20 9.58
N HIS A 117 2.10 15.36 9.43
CA HIS A 117 3.09 14.40 9.88
C HIS A 117 4.43 15.08 10.21
N ASP A 118 5.08 14.64 11.28
CA ASP A 118 6.43 15.04 11.69
C ASP A 118 7.48 14.31 10.85
N ARG A 119 8.29 15.05 10.08
CA ARG A 119 9.34 14.44 9.26
C ARG A 119 10.73 14.67 9.86
N PRO A 120 11.62 13.67 9.85
CA PRO A 120 13.00 13.82 10.30
C PRO A 120 13.70 15.04 9.67
N GLY A 121 14.39 15.82 10.49
CA GLY A 121 15.15 16.99 10.04
C GLY A 121 14.32 18.24 9.75
N ARG A 122 13.01 18.26 10.03
CA ARG A 122 12.18 19.48 9.93
C ARG A 122 11.91 20.09 11.30
N PHE A 123 11.86 21.42 11.35
CA PHE A 123 11.46 22.17 12.55
C PHE A 123 9.95 22.18 12.79
N GLN A 124 9.16 21.94 11.73
CA GLN A 124 7.69 21.97 11.77
C GLN A 124 7.11 20.76 11.03
N PRO A 125 5.93 20.27 11.46
CA PRO A 125 5.19 19.25 10.74
C PRO A 125 4.88 19.71 9.31
N SER A 126 4.60 18.74 8.45
CA SER A 126 4.25 18.99 7.04
C SER A 126 3.03 18.19 6.64
N HIS A 127 2.44 18.52 5.49
CA HIS A 127 1.25 17.83 5.01
C HIS A 127 1.56 16.41 4.54
N ALA A 128 0.63 15.50 4.81
CA ALA A 128 0.64 14.11 4.42
C ALA A 128 -0.79 13.58 4.38
#